data_AF-A0A4Q7FWB0-F1
#
_entry.id   AF-A0A4Q7FWB0-F1
#
_cell.length_a   1.000
_cell.length_b   1.000
_cell.length_c   1.000
_cell.angle_alpha   90.00
_cell.angle_beta   90.00
_cell.angle_gamma   90.00
#
_symmetry.space_group_name_H-M   'P 1'
#
loop_
_entity.id
_entity.type
_entity.pdbx_description
1 polymer ?
#
loop_
_entity_poly.entity_id
_entity_poly.type
_entity_poly.pdbx_seq_one_letter_code
_entity_poly.pdbx_strand_id
1 'polypeptide(L)'
;MIAAILVAAALIGVFDQFSGTEISKTVEAGRAVGLKPEVAGWQTLVQRGTTAVLMQETDLSRQESLAGTVQRRQALDDETSYRDAPAGGPAAATSAELQRSLDQERDRSAALTVELTKVRGDLETMLALSSKFQHDAIQRWEAAEIAAEELRQSLQQEQAHAAALANELAGTHRETETRDIQSPNPDDATAQQTQTTEREIAELRQSLQQEQEKTAALTQEVGAARQAMTASAEQQRRALDEAQMRAAALASELAGTSSEIETKATQSQKAVDEAVQQKQTAEATIAELRQSLQQEREKTASIVEEAKTAHAATASAEQQRRALEEAQARAAALTNELTGTRREIEARDVQSRKANDAAAQQRQAAEREIAELRQSLQQERSRTEAMARDLASARRPVDESVTVGRAIEGPIVPVTQTVAAAVSEPPTAADQDKTEAARLIARASALLGQGNIGAARIVLERAAENDNARASFMLAETYDPAVLSAWGTYGTRGEAAKAREFYAKAHSGGIREAKDRLDALPR
;
A
#
# COMPACT_ATOMS: atom_id res chain seq x y z
N MET A 1 -24.33 -11.61 -10.09
CA MET A 1 -24.88 -12.29 -8.89
C MET A 1 -26.39 -12.43 -8.97
N ILE A 2 -27.20 -11.35 -9.00
CA ILE A 2 -28.68 -11.43 -9.08
C ILE A 2 -29.17 -12.42 -10.15
N ALA A 3 -28.62 -12.39 -11.38
CA ALA A 3 -28.99 -13.32 -12.45
C ALA A 3 -28.80 -14.82 -12.11
N ALA A 4 -27.79 -15.19 -11.31
CA ALA A 4 -27.58 -16.58 -10.91
C ALA A 4 -28.62 -17.04 -9.88
N ILE A 5 -28.98 -16.15 -8.94
CA ILE A 5 -30.06 -16.38 -7.97
C ILE A 5 -31.41 -16.46 -8.70
N LEU A 6 -31.65 -15.63 -9.72
CA LEU A 6 -32.85 -15.70 -10.55
C LEU A 6 -32.93 -16.98 -11.39
N VAL A 7 -31.81 -17.50 -11.92
CA VAL A 7 -31.78 -18.80 -12.61
C VAL A 7 -32.09 -19.95 -11.64
N ALA A 8 -31.51 -19.95 -10.44
CA ALA A 8 -31.82 -20.93 -9.40
C ALA A 8 -33.30 -20.84 -8.93
N ALA A 9 -33.80 -19.63 -8.70
CA ALA A 9 -35.18 -19.38 -8.30
C ALA A 9 -36.19 -19.72 -9.41
N ALA A 10 -35.84 -19.54 -10.68
CA ALA A 10 -36.66 -19.98 -11.81
C ALA A 10 -36.70 -21.51 -11.91
N LEU A 11 -35.56 -22.19 -11.72
CA LEU A 11 -35.51 -23.66 -11.70
C LEU A 11 -36.34 -24.27 -10.57
N ILE A 12 -36.43 -23.60 -9.42
CA ILE A 12 -37.28 -24.02 -8.29
C ILE A 12 -38.75 -23.64 -8.53
N GLY A 13 -39.02 -22.38 -8.88
CA GLY A 13 -40.39 -21.84 -9.01
C GLY A 13 -41.18 -22.40 -10.20
N VAL A 14 -40.52 -22.78 -11.30
CA VAL A 14 -41.18 -23.48 -12.42
C VAL A 14 -41.59 -24.91 -12.04
N PHE A 15 -40.97 -25.50 -11.01
CA PHE A 15 -41.26 -26.86 -10.56
C PHE A 15 -42.28 -26.92 -9.41
N ASP A 16 -42.35 -25.89 -8.55
CA ASP A 16 -43.33 -25.85 -7.46
C ASP A 16 -44.78 -25.80 -7.97
N GLN A 17 -45.01 -25.21 -9.16
CA GLN A 17 -46.33 -25.22 -9.81
C GLN A 17 -46.76 -26.60 -10.35
N PHE A 18 -45.91 -27.63 -10.25
CA PHE A 18 -46.31 -29.05 -10.42
C PHE A 18 -46.75 -29.74 -9.11
N SER A 19 -46.52 -29.12 -7.94
CA SER A 19 -46.71 -29.74 -6.61
C SER A 19 -48.15 -29.72 -6.08
N GLY A 20 -49.08 -30.30 -6.86
CA GLY A 20 -50.28 -30.93 -6.32
C GLY A 20 -51.56 -30.09 -6.20
N THR A 21 -52.58 -30.45 -7.00
CA THR A 21 -54.02 -30.34 -6.59
C THR A 21 -54.95 -31.17 -7.49
N GLU A 22 -54.61 -31.39 -8.76
CA GLU A 22 -55.52 -31.94 -9.78
C GLU A 22 -55.66 -33.48 -9.78
N ILE A 23 -54.65 -34.24 -9.34
CA ILE A 23 -54.59 -35.71 -9.55
C ILE A 23 -55.60 -36.49 -8.68
N SER A 24 -55.96 -35.97 -7.51
CA SER A 24 -56.77 -36.71 -6.51
C SER A 24 -58.26 -36.84 -6.84
N LYS A 25 -58.74 -36.34 -7.98
CA LYS A 25 -60.17 -36.40 -8.39
C LYS A 25 -60.48 -37.34 -9.56
N THR A 26 -59.47 -37.80 -10.31
CA THR A 26 -59.67 -38.68 -11.48
C THR A 26 -59.61 -40.18 -11.14
N VAL A 27 -58.95 -40.54 -10.04
CA VAL A 27 -58.69 -41.94 -9.66
C VAL A 27 -59.96 -42.72 -9.24
N GLU A 28 -60.94 -42.07 -8.61
CA GLU A 28 -62.20 -42.76 -8.23
C GLU A 28 -63.20 -42.91 -9.39
N ALA A 29 -63.12 -42.05 -10.42
CA ALA A 29 -64.02 -42.11 -11.58
C ALA A 29 -63.70 -43.28 -12.54
N GLY A 30 -62.43 -43.70 -12.60
CA GLY A 30 -61.94 -44.70 -13.57
C GLY A 30 -62.40 -46.15 -13.37
N ARG A 31 -63.24 -46.44 -12.36
CA ARG A 31 -63.63 -47.81 -11.98
C ARG A 31 -64.91 -48.35 -12.65
N ALA A 32 -65.63 -47.51 -13.40
CA ALA A 32 -67.01 -47.79 -13.81
C ALA A 32 -67.24 -48.04 -15.31
N VAL A 33 -66.37 -47.55 -16.21
CA VAL A 33 -66.54 -47.68 -17.67
C VAL A 33 -65.19 -47.96 -18.33
N GLY A 34 -65.11 -49.03 -19.13
CA GLY A 34 -63.90 -49.36 -19.88
C GLY A 34 -63.70 -48.43 -21.08
N LEU A 35 -62.74 -47.52 -21.00
CA LEU A 35 -62.28 -46.66 -22.09
C LEU A 35 -60.74 -46.63 -22.14
N LYS A 36 -60.19 -46.39 -23.33
CA LYS A 36 -58.74 -46.34 -23.57
C LYS A 36 -58.10 -45.17 -22.79
N PRO A 37 -56.92 -45.34 -22.17
CA PRO A 37 -56.21 -44.23 -21.56
C PRO A 37 -55.65 -43.29 -22.64
N GLU A 38 -55.86 -41.98 -22.48
CA GLU A 38 -55.31 -40.97 -23.40
C GLU A 38 -53.80 -40.79 -23.20
N VAL A 39 -53.01 -41.19 -24.19
CA VAL A 39 -51.56 -40.88 -24.25
C VAL A 39 -51.31 -39.41 -24.68
N ALA A 40 -52.34 -38.71 -25.15
CA ALA A 40 -52.26 -37.37 -25.74
C ALA A 40 -51.75 -36.25 -24.81
N GLY A 41 -51.84 -36.42 -23.48
CA GLY A 41 -51.48 -35.39 -22.51
C GLY A 41 -49.97 -35.10 -22.39
N TRP A 42 -49.10 -36.03 -22.78
CA TRP A 42 -47.65 -35.92 -22.50
C TRP A 42 -46.86 -35.18 -23.57
N GLN A 43 -47.34 -35.12 -24.81
CA GLN A 43 -46.56 -34.65 -25.96
C GLN A 43 -46.76 -33.15 -26.27
N THR A 44 -47.84 -32.55 -25.75
CA THR A 44 -48.26 -31.18 -26.09
C THR A 44 -47.74 -30.09 -25.12
N LEU A 45 -47.40 -30.44 -23.87
CA LEU A 45 -46.87 -29.47 -22.89
C LEU A 45 -45.41 -29.05 -23.14
N VAL A 46 -44.58 -29.95 -23.69
CA VAL A 46 -43.11 -29.77 -23.69
C VAL A 46 -42.60 -28.78 -24.75
N GLN A 47 -43.31 -28.61 -25.87
CA GLN A 47 -42.74 -27.92 -27.05
C GLN A 47 -42.91 -26.38 -27.10
N ARG A 48 -43.70 -25.75 -26.22
CA ARG A 48 -44.19 -24.37 -26.48
C ARG A 48 -43.68 -23.24 -25.59
N GLY A 49 -42.80 -23.51 -24.62
CA GLY A 49 -42.43 -22.53 -23.58
C GLY A 49 -41.05 -21.87 -23.69
N THR A 50 -39.97 -22.64 -23.87
CA THR A 50 -38.72 -22.34 -23.14
C THR A 50 -37.47 -22.06 -23.96
N THR A 51 -37.43 -22.33 -25.27
CA THR A 51 -36.16 -22.34 -26.05
C THR A 51 -35.78 -21.02 -26.72
N ALA A 52 -36.69 -20.05 -26.86
CA ALA A 52 -36.44 -18.84 -27.64
C ALA A 52 -36.00 -17.61 -26.81
N VAL A 53 -36.55 -17.42 -25.61
CA VAL A 53 -36.36 -16.16 -24.83
C VAL A 53 -35.06 -16.19 -24.01
N LEU A 54 -34.78 -17.31 -23.34
CA LEU A 54 -33.63 -17.47 -22.45
C LEU A 54 -32.26 -17.35 -23.13
N MET A 55 -32.21 -17.42 -24.46
CA MET A 55 -30.96 -17.43 -25.23
C MET A 55 -30.45 -16.02 -25.59
N GLN A 56 -31.26 -14.97 -25.37
CA GLN A 56 -30.92 -13.60 -25.78
C GLN A 56 -30.59 -12.67 -24.61
N GLU A 57 -31.18 -12.88 -23.42
CA GLU A 57 -30.88 -12.07 -22.22
C GLU A 57 -29.54 -12.44 -21.56
N THR A 58 -29.06 -13.67 -21.76
CA THR A 58 -27.85 -14.19 -21.08
C THR A 58 -26.55 -13.56 -21.59
N ASP A 59 -26.43 -13.25 -22.89
CA ASP A 59 -25.18 -12.72 -23.44
C ASP A 59 -25.05 -11.19 -23.30
N LEU A 60 -26.15 -10.41 -23.39
CA LEU A 60 -26.11 -8.97 -23.04
C LEU A 60 -25.67 -8.78 -21.58
N SER A 61 -26.30 -9.50 -20.65
CA SER A 61 -25.99 -9.42 -19.21
C SER A 61 -24.54 -9.83 -18.87
N ARG A 62 -23.99 -10.77 -19.64
CA ARG A 62 -22.58 -11.19 -19.56
C ARG A 62 -21.63 -10.09 -20.05
N GLN A 63 -21.98 -9.38 -21.12
CA GLN A 63 -21.13 -8.38 -21.74
C GLN A 63 -21.00 -7.10 -20.88
N GLU A 64 -22.11 -6.60 -20.32
CA GLU A 64 -22.10 -5.36 -19.51
C GLU A 64 -21.36 -5.50 -18.18
N SER A 65 -21.52 -6.64 -17.49
CA SER A 65 -20.88 -6.86 -16.18
C SER A 65 -19.35 -7.03 -16.27
N LEU A 66 -18.84 -7.53 -17.41
CA LEU A 66 -17.41 -7.58 -17.69
C LEU A 66 -16.83 -6.18 -17.97
N ALA A 67 -17.55 -5.34 -18.73
CA ALA A 67 -17.13 -3.95 -18.97
C ALA A 67 -16.99 -3.17 -17.64
N GLY A 68 -18.02 -3.19 -16.79
CA GLY A 68 -18.01 -2.48 -15.50
C GLY A 68 -16.94 -2.96 -14.51
N THR A 69 -16.48 -4.21 -14.60
CA THR A 69 -15.45 -4.79 -13.71
C THR A 69 -14.02 -4.70 -14.27
N VAL A 70 -13.85 -4.44 -15.58
CA VAL A 70 -12.56 -4.04 -16.16
C VAL A 70 -12.32 -2.55 -15.93
N GLN A 71 -13.32 -1.70 -16.21
CA GLN A 71 -13.20 -0.24 -16.09
C GLN A 71 -12.85 0.20 -14.65
N ARG A 72 -13.43 -0.46 -13.63
CA ARG A 72 -13.11 -0.22 -12.22
C ARG A 72 -11.72 -0.72 -11.80
N ARG A 73 -11.15 -1.70 -12.52
CA ARG A 73 -9.81 -2.22 -12.25
C ARG A 73 -8.75 -1.26 -12.78
N GLN A 74 -8.92 -0.81 -14.03
CA GLN A 74 -8.06 0.22 -14.64
C GLN A 74 -8.03 1.51 -13.80
N ALA A 75 -9.17 1.95 -13.26
CA ALA A 75 -9.24 3.11 -12.37
C ALA A 75 -8.45 2.94 -11.05
N LEU A 76 -8.27 1.71 -10.55
CA LEU A 76 -7.44 1.42 -9.38
C LEU A 76 -5.96 1.30 -9.77
N ASP A 77 -5.66 0.69 -10.90
CA ASP A 77 -4.29 0.57 -11.41
C ASP A 77 -3.67 1.96 -11.65
N ASP A 78 -4.40 2.89 -12.29
CA ASP A 78 -3.98 4.29 -12.48
C ASP A 78 -3.72 5.02 -11.14
N GLU A 79 -4.51 4.77 -10.09
CA GLU A 79 -4.33 5.39 -8.77
C GLU A 79 -3.13 4.81 -7.99
N THR A 80 -2.69 3.58 -8.30
CA THR A 80 -1.47 3.01 -7.68
C THR A 80 -0.16 3.62 -8.20
N SER A 81 -0.19 4.36 -9.31
CA SER A 81 0.98 5.01 -9.94
C SER A 81 1.71 6.03 -9.03
N TYR A 82 1.09 6.46 -7.92
CA TYR A 82 1.61 7.48 -7.02
C TYR A 82 1.97 6.98 -5.60
N ARG A 83 2.50 5.74 -5.48
CA ARG A 83 2.75 5.10 -4.18
C ARG A 83 4.17 4.56 -3.97
N ASP A 84 5.18 5.42 -4.15
CA ASP A 84 6.57 5.15 -3.78
C ASP A 84 6.78 5.24 -2.25
N ALA A 85 6.12 4.32 -1.53
CA ALA A 85 6.11 4.23 -0.07
C ALA A 85 6.21 2.75 0.36
N PRO A 86 6.99 2.41 1.40
CA PRO A 86 7.37 1.03 1.70
C PRO A 86 6.17 0.16 2.08
N ALA A 87 5.82 -0.79 1.21
CA ALA A 87 4.68 -1.71 1.33
C ALA A 87 4.89 -2.84 2.37
N GLY A 88 5.28 -2.47 3.60
CA GLY A 88 5.64 -3.40 4.69
C GLY A 88 4.69 -3.41 5.89
N GLY A 89 3.51 -2.79 5.79
CA GLY A 89 2.55 -2.71 6.90
C GLY A 89 1.72 -3.98 7.09
N PRO A 90 1.37 -4.39 8.33
CA PRO A 90 0.62 -5.61 8.59
C PRO A 90 -0.77 -5.62 7.93
N ALA A 91 -1.41 -4.46 7.79
CA ALA A 91 -2.69 -4.31 7.10
C ALA A 91 -2.64 -4.71 5.61
N ALA A 92 -1.49 -4.53 4.95
CA ALA A 92 -1.30 -4.98 3.57
C ALA A 92 -1.18 -6.50 3.47
N ALA A 93 -0.52 -7.13 4.45
CA ALA A 93 -0.44 -8.59 4.53
C ALA A 93 -1.81 -9.22 4.80
N THR A 94 -2.59 -8.69 5.74
CA THR A 94 -3.96 -9.17 6.00
C THR A 94 -4.89 -8.95 4.82
N SER A 95 -4.75 -7.84 4.09
CA SER A 95 -5.53 -7.59 2.86
C SER A 95 -5.19 -8.59 1.75
N ALA A 96 -3.91 -8.87 1.52
CA ALA A 96 -3.46 -9.85 0.53
C ALA A 96 -3.92 -11.28 0.87
N GLU A 97 -3.94 -11.64 2.16
CA GLU A 97 -4.40 -12.95 2.61
C GLU A 97 -5.93 -13.11 2.47
N LEU A 98 -6.70 -12.06 2.78
CA LEU A 98 -8.15 -12.04 2.54
C LEU A 98 -8.47 -12.14 1.05
N GLN A 99 -7.71 -11.44 0.20
CA GLN A 99 -7.85 -11.49 -1.26
C GLN A 99 -7.60 -12.91 -1.79
N ARG A 100 -6.54 -13.60 -1.33
CA ARG A 100 -6.29 -15.01 -1.67
C ARG A 100 -7.46 -15.92 -1.30
N SER A 101 -8.03 -15.78 -0.11
CA SER A 101 -9.17 -16.60 0.29
C SER A 101 -10.39 -16.34 -0.60
N LEU A 102 -10.62 -15.07 -0.97
CA LEU A 102 -11.75 -14.67 -1.80
C LEU A 102 -11.59 -15.15 -3.26
N ASP A 103 -10.37 -15.15 -3.81
CA ASP A 103 -10.04 -15.77 -5.09
C ASP A 103 -10.15 -17.30 -5.03
N GLN A 104 -9.77 -17.94 -3.92
CA GLN A 104 -9.96 -19.39 -3.72
C GLN A 104 -11.45 -19.79 -3.71
N GLU A 105 -12.34 -18.99 -3.12
CA GLU A 105 -13.78 -19.26 -3.21
C GLU A 105 -14.34 -18.99 -4.62
N ARG A 106 -13.80 -18.02 -5.37
CA ARG A 106 -14.16 -17.81 -6.78
C ARG A 106 -13.84 -19.05 -7.60
N ASP A 107 -12.62 -19.59 -7.48
CA ASP A 107 -12.20 -20.82 -8.20
C ASP A 107 -13.07 -22.02 -7.83
N ARG A 108 -13.43 -22.18 -6.54
CA ARG A 108 -14.38 -23.21 -6.08
C ARG A 108 -15.77 -23.03 -6.70
N SER A 109 -16.33 -21.81 -6.70
CA SER A 109 -17.66 -21.55 -7.30
C SER A 109 -17.66 -21.79 -8.82
N ALA A 110 -16.54 -21.54 -9.51
CA ALA A 110 -16.37 -21.88 -10.91
C ALA A 110 -16.34 -23.40 -11.13
N ALA A 111 -15.62 -24.16 -10.31
CA ALA A 111 -15.60 -25.63 -10.36
C ALA A 111 -16.97 -26.25 -10.07
N LEU A 112 -17.70 -25.76 -9.05
CA LEU A 112 -19.07 -26.18 -8.75
C LEU A 112 -20.03 -25.90 -9.92
N THR A 113 -19.85 -24.76 -10.60
CA THR A 113 -20.63 -24.42 -11.81
C THR A 113 -20.36 -25.42 -12.95
N VAL A 114 -19.11 -25.85 -13.15
CA VAL A 114 -18.76 -26.86 -14.15
C VAL A 114 -19.41 -28.20 -13.83
N GLU A 115 -19.30 -28.69 -12.59
CA GLU A 115 -19.95 -29.95 -12.19
C GLU A 115 -21.49 -29.88 -12.30
N LEU A 116 -22.12 -28.75 -11.99
CA LEU A 116 -23.56 -28.53 -12.26
C LEU A 116 -23.91 -28.65 -13.75
N THR A 117 -23.11 -28.07 -14.66
CA THR A 117 -23.35 -28.22 -16.11
C THR A 117 -23.17 -29.64 -16.61
N LYS A 118 -22.26 -30.40 -16.00
CA LYS A 118 -21.99 -31.82 -16.29
C LYS A 118 -23.13 -32.72 -15.81
N VAL A 119 -23.55 -32.60 -14.54
CA VAL A 119 -24.72 -33.31 -13.99
C VAL A 119 -25.97 -33.04 -14.83
N ARG A 120 -26.14 -31.80 -15.33
CA ARG A 120 -27.20 -31.46 -16.28
C ARG A 120 -27.07 -32.22 -17.62
N GLY A 121 -25.89 -32.26 -18.23
CA GLY A 121 -25.65 -33.00 -19.49
C GLY A 121 -25.83 -34.52 -19.34
N ASP A 122 -25.39 -35.08 -18.22
CA ASP A 122 -25.61 -36.49 -17.87
C ASP A 122 -27.11 -36.80 -17.70
N LEU A 123 -27.89 -35.87 -17.14
CA LEU A 123 -29.35 -36.00 -17.01
C LEU A 123 -30.09 -35.81 -18.34
N GLU A 124 -29.69 -34.85 -19.18
CA GLU A 124 -30.25 -34.64 -20.52
C GLU A 124 -29.98 -35.87 -21.43
N THR A 125 -28.79 -36.47 -21.36
CA THR A 125 -28.48 -37.70 -22.11
C THR A 125 -29.21 -38.93 -21.55
N MET A 126 -29.33 -39.06 -20.22
CA MET A 126 -30.13 -40.12 -19.59
C MET A 126 -31.60 -40.07 -20.01
N LEU A 127 -32.21 -38.88 -20.04
CA LEU A 127 -33.58 -38.67 -20.51
C LEU A 127 -33.73 -39.00 -22.01
N ALA A 128 -32.77 -38.59 -22.84
CA ALA A 128 -32.79 -38.87 -24.28
C ALA A 128 -32.68 -40.38 -24.60
N LEU A 129 -31.87 -41.12 -23.84
CA LEU A 129 -31.77 -42.58 -23.95
C LEU A 129 -33.02 -43.28 -23.39
N SER A 130 -33.54 -42.81 -22.26
CA SER A 130 -34.76 -43.34 -21.64
C SER A 130 -35.98 -43.20 -22.56
N SER A 131 -36.17 -42.03 -23.18
CA SER A 131 -37.27 -41.76 -24.10
C SER A 131 -37.28 -42.72 -25.29
N LYS A 132 -36.11 -43.00 -25.88
CA LYS A 132 -35.97 -44.01 -26.95
C LYS A 132 -36.26 -45.43 -26.45
N PHE A 133 -35.67 -45.82 -25.32
CA PHE A 133 -35.89 -47.16 -24.75
C PHE A 133 -37.36 -47.43 -24.42
N GLN A 134 -38.06 -46.45 -23.83
CA GLN A 134 -39.49 -46.58 -23.54
C GLN A 134 -40.33 -46.63 -24.83
N HIS A 135 -40.00 -45.84 -25.86
CA HIS A 135 -40.69 -45.91 -27.15
C HIS A 135 -40.52 -47.29 -27.82
N ASP A 136 -39.30 -47.80 -27.92
CA ASP A 136 -39.00 -49.12 -28.49
C ASP A 136 -39.67 -50.25 -27.69
N ALA A 137 -39.72 -50.13 -26.35
CA ALA A 137 -40.34 -51.13 -25.48
C ALA A 137 -41.87 -51.10 -25.54
N ILE A 138 -42.49 -49.92 -25.68
CA ILE A 138 -43.94 -49.77 -25.90
C ILE A 138 -44.33 -50.37 -27.25
N GLN A 139 -43.60 -50.06 -28.33
CA GLN A 139 -43.87 -50.64 -29.67
C GLN A 139 -43.80 -52.18 -29.67
N ARG A 140 -42.83 -52.76 -28.97
CA ARG A 140 -42.72 -54.23 -28.81
C ARG A 140 -43.87 -54.81 -27.97
N TRP A 141 -44.30 -54.11 -26.92
CA TRP A 141 -45.43 -54.55 -26.10
C TRP A 141 -46.75 -54.49 -26.88
N GLU A 142 -47.05 -53.39 -27.58
CA GLU A 142 -48.25 -53.25 -28.39
C GLU A 142 -48.33 -54.32 -29.48
N ALA A 143 -47.22 -54.60 -30.17
CA ALA A 143 -47.15 -55.67 -31.17
C ALA A 143 -47.37 -57.07 -30.58
N ALA A 144 -46.81 -57.35 -29.39
CA ALA A 144 -46.97 -58.64 -28.72
C ALA A 144 -48.39 -58.83 -28.13
N GLU A 145 -49.00 -57.78 -27.60
CA GLU A 145 -50.38 -57.81 -27.08
C GLU A 145 -51.39 -58.03 -28.23
N ILE A 146 -51.18 -57.39 -29.39
CA ILE A 146 -51.99 -57.63 -30.61
C ILE A 146 -51.84 -59.09 -31.08
N ALA A 147 -50.61 -59.59 -31.26
CA ALA A 147 -50.37 -60.95 -31.71
C ALA A 147 -50.93 -62.02 -30.73
N ALA A 148 -50.87 -61.77 -29.43
CA ALA A 148 -51.45 -62.63 -28.41
C ALA A 148 -52.99 -62.63 -28.46
N GLU A 149 -53.63 -61.51 -28.79
CA GLU A 149 -55.09 -61.42 -28.91
C GLU A 149 -55.60 -62.02 -30.23
N GLU A 150 -54.85 -61.88 -31.33
CA GLU A 150 -55.12 -62.60 -32.59
C GLU A 150 -55.06 -64.13 -32.38
N LEU A 151 -54.03 -64.63 -31.67
CA LEU A 151 -53.91 -66.05 -31.29
C LEU A 151 -54.98 -66.52 -30.30
N ARG A 152 -55.56 -65.65 -29.47
CA ARG A 152 -56.75 -65.99 -28.67
C ARG A 152 -58.00 -66.11 -29.54
N GLN A 153 -58.11 -65.32 -30.60
CA GLN A 153 -59.25 -65.37 -31.52
C GLN A 153 -59.19 -66.59 -32.47
N SER A 154 -58.02 -67.00 -32.96
CA SER A 154 -57.85 -68.29 -33.67
C SER A 154 -58.25 -69.45 -32.76
N LEU A 155 -57.71 -69.48 -31.54
CA LEU A 155 -57.99 -70.51 -30.54
C LEU A 155 -59.48 -70.61 -30.20
N GLN A 156 -60.19 -69.48 -30.06
CA GLN A 156 -61.66 -69.48 -29.85
C GLN A 156 -62.43 -70.03 -31.05
N GLN A 157 -61.98 -69.76 -32.28
CA GLN A 157 -62.59 -70.31 -33.49
C GLN A 157 -62.34 -71.82 -33.62
N GLU A 158 -61.13 -72.32 -33.34
CA GLU A 158 -60.86 -73.77 -33.29
C GLU A 158 -61.70 -74.47 -32.20
N GLN A 159 -61.88 -73.86 -31.02
CA GLN A 159 -62.76 -74.40 -29.97
C GLN A 159 -64.21 -74.50 -30.42
N ALA A 160 -64.74 -73.46 -31.08
CA ALA A 160 -66.09 -73.47 -31.63
C ALA A 160 -66.27 -74.53 -32.72
N HIS A 161 -65.27 -74.69 -33.60
CA HIS A 161 -65.28 -75.69 -34.67
C HIS A 161 -65.20 -77.13 -34.13
N ALA A 162 -64.29 -77.40 -33.19
CA ALA A 162 -64.18 -78.70 -32.53
C ALA A 162 -65.44 -79.05 -31.71
N ALA A 163 -66.09 -78.06 -31.10
CA ALA A 163 -67.38 -78.24 -30.42
C ALA A 163 -68.54 -78.49 -31.41
N ALA A 164 -68.52 -77.91 -32.61
CA ALA A 164 -69.49 -78.21 -33.66
C ALA A 164 -69.35 -79.66 -34.15
N LEU A 165 -68.14 -80.09 -34.53
CA LEU A 165 -67.87 -81.47 -34.95
C LEU A 165 -68.21 -82.50 -33.86
N ALA A 166 -67.93 -82.21 -32.59
CA ALA A 166 -68.31 -83.09 -31.48
C ALA A 166 -69.85 -83.21 -31.30
N ASN A 167 -70.60 -82.15 -31.59
CA ASN A 167 -72.07 -82.19 -31.59
C ASN A 167 -72.62 -82.94 -32.82
N GLU A 168 -71.98 -82.82 -33.98
CA GLU A 168 -72.33 -83.56 -35.19
C GLU A 168 -72.08 -85.06 -35.02
N LEU A 169 -70.93 -85.47 -34.48
CA LEU A 169 -70.63 -86.86 -34.12
C LEU A 169 -71.63 -87.43 -33.11
N ALA A 170 -72.01 -86.63 -32.10
CA ALA A 170 -73.06 -87.02 -31.15
C ALA A 170 -74.45 -87.05 -31.81
N GLY A 171 -74.68 -86.29 -32.89
CA GLY A 171 -75.87 -86.35 -33.73
C GLY A 171 -75.95 -87.67 -34.48
N THR A 172 -74.93 -87.98 -35.29
CA THR A 172 -74.86 -89.21 -36.09
C THR A 172 -74.91 -90.46 -35.21
N HIS A 173 -74.27 -90.47 -34.04
CA HIS A 173 -74.41 -91.58 -33.09
C HIS A 173 -75.84 -91.79 -32.57
N ARG A 174 -76.60 -90.73 -32.29
CA ARG A 174 -78.02 -90.86 -31.89
C ARG A 174 -78.89 -91.30 -33.06
N GLU A 175 -78.57 -90.87 -34.29
CA GLU A 175 -79.27 -91.30 -35.50
C GLU A 175 -78.98 -92.77 -35.86
N THR A 176 -77.75 -93.27 -35.65
CA THR A 176 -77.47 -94.71 -35.77
C THR A 176 -78.11 -95.51 -34.64
N GLU A 177 -77.99 -95.07 -33.38
CA GLU A 177 -78.55 -95.76 -32.21
C GLU A 177 -80.09 -95.86 -32.27
N THR A 178 -80.77 -94.88 -32.89
CA THR A 178 -82.22 -94.94 -33.14
C THR A 178 -82.60 -95.73 -34.41
N ARG A 179 -81.66 -95.92 -35.35
CA ARG A 179 -81.85 -96.69 -36.60
C ARG A 179 -81.57 -98.19 -36.42
N ASP A 180 -80.59 -98.55 -35.59
CA ASP A 180 -80.27 -99.94 -35.24
C ASP A 180 -81.44 -100.63 -34.51
N ILE A 181 -82.24 -99.86 -33.77
CA ILE A 181 -83.50 -100.30 -33.16
C ILE A 181 -84.56 -100.68 -34.22
N GLN A 182 -84.43 -100.21 -35.47
CA GLN A 182 -85.38 -100.46 -36.57
C GLN A 182 -84.86 -101.46 -37.63
N SER A 183 -83.54 -101.63 -37.80
CA SER A 183 -82.95 -102.58 -38.76
C SER A 183 -81.56 -103.07 -38.32
N PRO A 184 -81.37 -104.35 -37.97
CA PRO A 184 -80.16 -104.85 -37.32
C PRO A 184 -79.08 -105.30 -38.34
N ASN A 185 -78.64 -104.41 -39.22
CA ASN A 185 -77.58 -104.70 -40.19
C ASN A 185 -76.62 -103.51 -40.34
N PRO A 186 -75.32 -103.65 -40.00
CA PRO A 186 -74.38 -102.54 -40.01
C PRO A 186 -73.96 -102.16 -41.44
N ASP A 187 -74.11 -100.88 -41.79
CA ASP A 187 -73.57 -100.30 -43.02
C ASP A 187 -72.12 -99.85 -42.79
N ASP A 188 -71.11 -100.59 -43.30
CA ASP A 188 -69.67 -100.29 -43.12
C ASP A 188 -69.27 -98.83 -43.43
N ALA A 189 -70.04 -98.15 -44.29
CA ALA A 189 -69.83 -96.75 -44.65
C ALA A 189 -69.97 -95.78 -43.45
N THR A 190 -70.92 -96.02 -42.53
CA THR A 190 -71.10 -95.13 -41.36
C THR A 190 -69.95 -95.29 -40.38
N ALA A 191 -69.52 -96.54 -40.14
CA ALA A 191 -68.38 -96.85 -39.26
C ALA A 191 -67.07 -96.22 -39.75
N GLN A 192 -66.82 -96.19 -41.07
CA GLN A 192 -65.68 -95.47 -41.64
C GLN A 192 -65.79 -93.96 -41.44
N GLN A 193 -66.98 -93.38 -41.61
CA GLN A 193 -67.21 -91.93 -41.50
C GLN A 193 -67.16 -91.42 -40.05
N THR A 194 -67.56 -92.23 -39.08
CA THR A 194 -67.26 -92.00 -37.65
C THR A 194 -65.74 -92.02 -37.41
N GLN A 195 -65.02 -93.02 -37.94
CA GLN A 195 -63.57 -93.13 -37.69
C GLN A 195 -62.73 -92.04 -38.37
N THR A 196 -63.19 -91.44 -39.48
CA THR A 196 -62.52 -90.25 -40.05
C THR A 196 -62.76 -89.01 -39.20
N THR A 197 -64.00 -88.76 -38.79
CA THR A 197 -64.35 -87.60 -37.96
C THR A 197 -63.75 -87.68 -36.55
N GLU A 198 -63.62 -88.88 -35.97
CA GLU A 198 -62.85 -89.10 -34.73
C GLU A 198 -61.36 -88.75 -34.88
N ARG A 199 -60.74 -89.04 -36.04
CA ARG A 199 -59.34 -88.64 -36.32
C ARG A 199 -59.21 -87.13 -36.46
N GLU A 200 -60.10 -86.50 -37.23
CA GLU A 200 -60.12 -85.05 -37.42
C GLU A 200 -60.30 -84.32 -36.08
N ILE A 201 -61.18 -84.81 -35.20
CA ILE A 201 -61.35 -84.31 -33.83
C ILE A 201 -60.09 -84.53 -32.98
N ALA A 202 -59.34 -85.62 -33.16
CA ALA A 202 -58.08 -85.87 -32.44
C ALA A 202 -56.95 -84.94 -32.91
N GLU A 203 -56.81 -84.72 -34.21
CA GLU A 203 -55.82 -83.82 -34.80
C GLU A 203 -56.11 -82.36 -34.44
N LEU A 204 -57.38 -81.92 -34.49
CA LEU A 204 -57.81 -80.60 -34.01
C LEU A 204 -57.58 -80.40 -32.50
N ARG A 205 -57.72 -81.44 -31.67
CA ARG A 205 -57.36 -81.35 -30.24
C ARG A 205 -55.86 -81.14 -30.06
N GLN A 206 -55.03 -81.69 -30.94
CA GLN A 206 -53.58 -81.53 -30.89
C GLN A 206 -53.12 -80.15 -31.40
N SER A 207 -53.74 -79.58 -32.45
CA SER A 207 -53.49 -78.18 -32.85
C SER A 207 -53.90 -77.21 -31.73
N LEU A 208 -55.10 -77.40 -31.20
CA LEU A 208 -55.67 -76.58 -30.14
C LEU A 208 -54.78 -76.55 -28.89
N GLN A 209 -54.25 -77.69 -28.47
CA GLN A 209 -53.36 -77.72 -27.30
C GLN A 209 -52.02 -77.00 -27.58
N GLN A 210 -51.49 -77.07 -28.80
CA GLN A 210 -50.30 -76.27 -29.17
C GLN A 210 -50.60 -74.77 -29.22
N GLU A 211 -51.78 -74.34 -29.69
CA GLU A 211 -52.24 -72.95 -29.60
C GLU A 211 -52.39 -72.49 -28.14
N GLN A 212 -52.91 -73.35 -27.24
CA GLN A 212 -53.00 -73.08 -25.80
C GLN A 212 -51.62 -72.92 -25.14
N GLU A 213 -50.68 -73.80 -25.45
CA GLU A 213 -49.32 -73.74 -24.92
C GLU A 213 -48.56 -72.49 -25.42
N LYS A 214 -48.72 -72.12 -26.70
CA LYS A 214 -48.17 -70.86 -27.27
C LYS A 214 -48.80 -69.61 -26.65
N THR A 215 -50.13 -69.55 -26.54
CA THR A 215 -50.82 -68.38 -25.96
C THR A 215 -50.52 -68.20 -24.49
N ALA A 216 -50.36 -69.28 -23.72
CA ALA A 216 -49.89 -69.24 -22.35
C ALA A 216 -48.45 -68.70 -22.27
N ALA A 217 -47.52 -69.21 -23.10
CA ALA A 217 -46.14 -68.75 -23.14
C ALA A 217 -46.02 -67.26 -23.51
N LEU A 218 -46.72 -66.80 -24.56
CA LEU A 218 -46.74 -65.38 -24.96
C LEU A 218 -47.36 -64.49 -23.88
N THR A 219 -48.44 -64.93 -23.22
CA THR A 219 -49.04 -64.18 -22.10
C THR A 219 -48.07 -64.07 -20.92
N GLN A 220 -47.27 -65.10 -20.64
CA GLN A 220 -46.22 -65.06 -19.62
C GLN A 220 -45.05 -64.15 -20.03
N GLU A 221 -44.63 -64.18 -21.29
CA GLU A 221 -43.55 -63.33 -21.82
C GLU A 221 -43.94 -61.84 -21.79
N VAL A 222 -45.16 -61.50 -22.22
CA VAL A 222 -45.74 -60.15 -22.10
C VAL A 222 -45.82 -59.71 -20.63
N GLY A 223 -46.24 -60.59 -19.72
CA GLY A 223 -46.25 -60.33 -18.28
C GLY A 223 -44.86 -60.04 -17.70
N ALA A 224 -43.85 -60.83 -18.08
CA ALA A 224 -42.46 -60.63 -17.66
C ALA A 224 -41.84 -59.35 -18.26
N ALA A 225 -42.09 -59.07 -19.54
CA ALA A 225 -41.66 -57.85 -20.21
C ALA A 225 -42.25 -56.60 -19.54
N ARG A 226 -43.53 -56.64 -19.17
CA ARG A 226 -44.20 -55.56 -18.42
C ARG A 226 -43.59 -55.35 -17.03
N GLN A 227 -43.28 -56.42 -16.29
CA GLN A 227 -42.60 -56.32 -14.99
C GLN A 227 -41.19 -55.74 -15.12
N ALA A 228 -40.41 -56.17 -16.11
CA ALA A 228 -39.08 -55.63 -16.40
C ALA A 228 -39.14 -54.15 -16.82
N MET A 229 -40.14 -53.75 -17.62
CA MET A 229 -40.38 -52.35 -17.99
C MET A 229 -40.69 -51.50 -16.74
N THR A 230 -41.56 -51.97 -15.83
CA THR A 230 -41.85 -51.24 -14.59
C THR A 230 -40.65 -51.13 -13.65
N ALA A 231 -39.85 -52.20 -13.51
CA ALA A 231 -38.64 -52.17 -12.70
C ALA A 231 -37.58 -51.20 -13.28
N SER A 232 -37.42 -51.18 -14.60
CA SER A 232 -36.56 -50.21 -15.30
C SER A 232 -37.05 -48.77 -15.09
N ALA A 233 -38.36 -48.51 -15.20
CA ALA A 233 -38.94 -47.19 -14.97
C ALA A 233 -38.79 -46.72 -13.51
N GLU A 234 -38.89 -47.62 -12.52
CA GLU A 234 -38.57 -47.30 -11.12
C GLU A 234 -37.09 -46.98 -10.91
N GLN A 235 -36.19 -47.76 -11.52
CA GLN A 235 -34.75 -47.51 -11.45
C GLN A 235 -34.38 -46.16 -12.11
N GLN A 236 -35.03 -45.81 -13.22
CA GLN A 236 -34.92 -44.50 -13.88
C GLN A 236 -35.41 -43.36 -13.00
N ARG A 237 -36.55 -43.51 -12.30
CA ARG A 237 -37.03 -42.52 -11.32
C ARG A 237 -36.02 -42.31 -10.20
N ARG A 238 -35.56 -43.38 -9.55
CA ARG A 238 -34.56 -43.29 -8.47
C ARG A 238 -33.25 -42.62 -8.94
N ALA A 239 -32.80 -42.88 -10.18
CA ALA A 239 -31.63 -42.24 -10.75
C ALA A 239 -31.84 -40.72 -11.02
N LEU A 240 -33.04 -40.32 -11.44
CA LEU A 240 -33.42 -38.91 -11.56
C LEU A 240 -33.52 -38.22 -10.19
N ASP A 241 -34.15 -38.87 -9.21
CA ASP A 241 -34.28 -38.37 -7.83
C ASP A 241 -32.89 -38.17 -7.20
N GLU A 242 -31.97 -39.14 -7.35
CA GLU A 242 -30.58 -39.01 -6.94
C GLU A 242 -29.84 -37.86 -7.64
N ALA A 243 -30.05 -37.69 -8.95
CA ALA A 243 -29.42 -36.62 -9.72
C ALA A 243 -29.96 -35.23 -9.33
N GLN A 244 -31.26 -35.12 -9.03
CA GLN A 244 -31.88 -33.92 -8.46
C GLN A 244 -31.30 -33.60 -7.08
N MET A 245 -31.17 -34.60 -6.19
CA MET A 245 -30.55 -34.43 -4.87
C MET A 245 -29.09 -33.99 -4.96
N ARG A 246 -28.31 -34.53 -5.90
CA ARG A 246 -26.92 -34.08 -6.18
C ARG A 246 -26.88 -32.64 -6.70
N ALA A 247 -27.77 -32.28 -7.63
CA ALA A 247 -27.86 -30.92 -8.16
C ALA A 247 -28.29 -29.90 -7.07
N ALA A 248 -29.23 -30.27 -6.20
CA ALA A 248 -29.67 -29.44 -5.07
C ALA A 248 -28.56 -29.23 -4.03
N ALA A 249 -27.76 -30.27 -3.73
CA ALA A 249 -26.59 -30.16 -2.86
C ALA A 249 -25.55 -29.20 -3.45
N LEU A 250 -25.16 -29.39 -4.72
CA LEU A 250 -24.21 -28.51 -5.41
C LEU A 250 -24.72 -27.05 -5.51
N ALA A 251 -26.02 -26.85 -5.71
CA ALA A 251 -26.63 -25.51 -5.69
C ALA A 251 -26.60 -24.86 -4.29
N SER A 252 -26.75 -25.65 -3.23
CA SER A 252 -26.62 -25.19 -1.84
C SER A 252 -25.18 -24.82 -1.49
N GLU A 253 -24.19 -25.61 -1.94
CA GLU A 253 -22.76 -25.29 -1.83
C GLU A 253 -22.39 -24.01 -2.62
N LEU A 254 -22.97 -23.82 -3.81
CA LEU A 254 -22.80 -22.59 -4.61
C LEU A 254 -23.40 -21.36 -3.90
N ALA A 255 -24.56 -21.52 -3.23
CA ALA A 255 -25.17 -20.46 -2.44
C ALA A 255 -24.36 -20.12 -1.18
N GLY A 256 -23.85 -21.14 -0.48
CA GLY A 256 -22.97 -20.98 0.69
C GLY A 256 -21.67 -20.25 0.33
N THR A 257 -20.94 -20.74 -0.67
CA THR A 257 -19.72 -20.08 -1.17
C THR A 257 -19.97 -18.65 -1.67
N SER A 258 -21.13 -18.37 -2.28
CA SER A 258 -21.51 -17.00 -2.66
C SER A 258 -21.69 -16.09 -1.45
N SER A 259 -22.32 -16.57 -0.37
CA SER A 259 -22.48 -15.81 0.88
C SER A 259 -21.14 -15.61 1.62
N GLU A 260 -20.25 -16.61 1.57
CA GLU A 260 -18.87 -16.45 2.05
C GLU A 260 -18.07 -15.41 1.25
N ILE A 261 -18.22 -15.37 -0.08
CA ILE A 261 -17.59 -14.34 -0.92
C ILE A 261 -18.11 -12.95 -0.55
N GLU A 262 -19.43 -12.78 -0.32
CA GLU A 262 -20.03 -11.49 0.04
C GLU A 262 -19.63 -11.02 1.44
N THR A 263 -19.57 -11.93 2.42
CA THR A 263 -19.10 -11.63 3.78
C THR A 263 -17.59 -11.34 3.83
N LYS A 264 -16.76 -12.09 3.10
CA LYS A 264 -15.32 -11.78 2.94
C LYS A 264 -15.13 -10.44 2.21
N ALA A 265 -15.92 -10.13 1.19
CA ALA A 265 -15.84 -8.85 0.46
C ALA A 265 -16.20 -7.64 1.34
N THR A 266 -17.29 -7.73 2.12
CA THR A 266 -17.71 -6.66 3.02
C THR A 266 -16.74 -6.46 4.20
N GLN A 267 -16.13 -7.54 4.71
CA GLN A 267 -15.03 -7.45 5.67
C GLN A 267 -13.79 -6.76 5.06
N SER A 268 -13.44 -7.08 3.81
CA SER A 268 -12.33 -6.42 3.09
C SER A 268 -12.57 -4.92 2.94
N GLN A 269 -13.77 -4.52 2.49
CA GLN A 269 -14.14 -3.11 2.35
C GLN A 269 -14.05 -2.37 3.69
N LYS A 270 -14.61 -2.95 4.77
CA LYS A 270 -14.54 -2.36 6.11
C LYS A 270 -13.09 -2.18 6.60
N ALA A 271 -12.20 -3.13 6.33
CA ALA A 271 -10.78 -3.01 6.66
C ALA A 271 -10.06 -1.93 5.83
N VAL A 272 -10.44 -1.73 4.57
CA VAL A 272 -9.96 -0.63 3.73
C VAL A 272 -10.46 0.72 4.26
N ASP A 273 -11.75 0.83 4.59
CA ASP A 273 -12.35 2.06 5.13
C ASP A 273 -11.69 2.45 6.47
N GLU A 274 -11.47 1.48 7.37
CA GLU A 274 -10.72 1.66 8.62
C GLU A 274 -9.27 2.11 8.39
N ALA A 275 -8.57 1.51 7.41
CA ALA A 275 -7.22 1.92 7.05
C ALA A 275 -7.15 3.33 6.45
N VAL A 276 -8.17 3.75 5.70
CA VAL A 276 -8.31 5.12 5.18
C VAL A 276 -8.57 6.11 6.33
N GLN A 277 -9.43 5.77 7.29
CA GLN A 277 -9.64 6.60 8.49
C GLN A 277 -8.37 6.71 9.36
N GLN A 278 -7.62 5.63 9.54
CA GLN A 278 -6.32 5.65 10.22
C GLN A 278 -5.30 6.52 9.47
N LYS A 279 -5.27 6.48 8.13
CA LYS A 279 -4.44 7.37 7.32
C LYS A 279 -4.84 8.83 7.50
N GLN A 280 -6.14 9.15 7.39
CA GLN A 280 -6.65 10.52 7.48
C GLN A 280 -6.40 11.16 8.86
N THR A 281 -6.58 10.40 9.94
CA THR A 281 -6.27 10.85 11.31
C THR A 281 -4.76 11.02 11.54
N ALA A 282 -3.92 10.16 10.96
CA ALA A 282 -2.46 10.36 10.96
C ALA A 282 -2.05 11.61 10.16
N GLU A 283 -2.64 11.86 8.98
CA GLU A 283 -2.37 13.04 8.17
C GLU A 283 -2.82 14.34 8.86
N ALA A 284 -3.96 14.32 9.56
CA ALA A 284 -4.45 15.44 10.36
C ALA A 284 -3.51 15.76 11.54
N THR A 285 -3.14 14.76 12.35
CA THR A 285 -2.22 14.97 13.49
C THR A 285 -0.82 15.41 13.04
N ILE A 286 -0.34 14.94 11.88
CA ILE A 286 0.90 15.44 11.26
C ILE A 286 0.75 16.91 10.82
N ALA A 287 -0.42 17.34 10.32
CA ALA A 287 -0.67 18.73 9.97
C ALA A 287 -0.70 19.65 11.20
N GLU A 288 -1.38 19.24 12.28
CA GLU A 288 -1.40 19.95 13.57
C GLU A 288 0.01 20.09 14.16
N LEU A 289 0.80 19.00 14.15
CA LEU A 289 2.18 19.02 14.67
C LEU A 289 3.10 19.92 13.84
N ARG A 290 2.91 19.96 12.51
CA ARG A 290 3.60 20.92 11.61
C ARG A 290 3.21 22.37 11.92
N GLN A 291 1.93 22.64 12.17
CA GLN A 291 1.46 23.97 12.55
C GLN A 291 2.02 24.42 13.89
N SER A 292 2.05 23.53 14.89
CA SER A 292 2.64 23.78 16.21
C SER A 292 4.14 24.11 16.11
N LEU A 293 4.91 23.30 15.38
CA LEU A 293 6.34 23.52 15.11
C LEU A 293 6.59 24.83 14.34
N GLN A 294 5.70 25.22 13.43
CA GLN A 294 5.80 26.48 12.70
C GLN A 294 5.54 27.69 13.62
N GLN A 295 4.54 27.62 14.51
CA GLN A 295 4.31 28.65 15.52
C GLN A 295 5.47 28.76 16.52
N GLU A 296 6.11 27.65 16.89
CA GLU A 296 7.30 27.65 17.74
C GLU A 296 8.47 28.35 17.02
N ARG A 297 8.72 28.02 15.74
CA ARG A 297 9.73 28.69 14.91
C ARG A 297 9.49 30.20 14.81
N GLU A 298 8.26 30.62 14.55
CA GLU A 298 7.89 32.04 14.47
C GLU A 298 8.10 32.77 15.81
N LYS A 299 7.75 32.14 16.94
CA LYS A 299 8.05 32.67 18.28
C LYS A 299 9.55 32.78 18.53
N THR A 300 10.33 31.76 18.21
CA THR A 300 11.80 31.82 18.37
C THR A 300 12.44 32.87 17.47
N ALA A 301 11.92 33.10 16.26
CA ALA A 301 12.36 34.18 15.37
C ALA A 301 12.06 35.57 15.98
N SER A 302 10.86 35.80 16.53
CA SER A 302 10.54 37.06 17.23
C SER A 302 11.50 37.32 18.39
N ILE A 303 11.71 36.31 19.25
CA ILE A 303 12.62 36.38 20.40
C ILE A 303 14.07 36.67 19.95
N VAL A 304 14.50 36.15 18.78
CA VAL A 304 15.83 36.43 18.22
C VAL A 304 15.95 37.86 17.69
N GLU A 305 14.93 38.44 17.05
CA GLU A 305 14.96 39.85 16.63
C GLU A 305 14.81 40.82 17.81
N GLU A 306 14.00 40.48 18.82
CA GLU A 306 13.94 41.19 20.10
C GLU A 306 15.28 41.16 20.82
N ALA A 307 15.96 40.00 20.85
CA ALA A 307 17.31 39.89 21.40
C ALA A 307 18.33 40.73 20.60
N LYS A 308 18.30 40.71 19.27
CA LYS A 308 19.19 41.53 18.42
C LYS A 308 18.99 43.03 18.64
N THR A 309 17.74 43.49 18.70
CA THR A 309 17.43 44.91 18.94
C THR A 309 17.83 45.33 20.35
N ALA A 310 17.64 44.49 21.36
CA ALA A 310 18.17 44.71 22.71
C ALA A 310 19.72 44.80 22.73
N HIS A 311 20.43 43.92 22.00
CA HIS A 311 21.90 43.97 21.90
C HIS A 311 22.40 45.22 21.18
N ALA A 312 21.68 45.71 20.15
CA ALA A 312 22.00 46.98 19.49
C ALA A 312 21.76 48.18 20.42
N ALA A 313 20.71 48.15 21.24
CA ALA A 313 20.43 49.15 22.26
C ALA A 313 21.49 49.18 23.37
N THR A 314 21.94 48.02 23.87
CA THR A 314 23.02 47.98 24.87
C THR A 314 24.36 48.41 24.29
N ALA A 315 24.71 47.99 23.07
CA ALA A 315 25.96 48.40 22.42
C ALA A 315 26.03 49.91 22.17
N SER A 316 24.93 50.54 21.75
CA SER A 316 24.86 52.00 21.57
C SER A 316 24.86 52.76 22.91
N ALA A 317 24.22 52.22 23.96
CA ALA A 317 24.32 52.76 25.31
C ALA A 317 25.75 52.66 25.90
N GLU A 318 26.49 51.60 25.61
CA GLU A 318 27.92 51.49 25.95
C GLU A 318 28.77 52.51 25.19
N GLN A 319 28.53 52.71 23.89
CA GLN A 319 29.23 53.74 23.10
C GLN A 319 28.99 55.13 23.68
N GLN A 320 27.75 55.45 24.09
CA GLN A 320 27.42 56.70 24.75
C GLN A 320 28.12 56.86 26.11
N ARG A 321 28.21 55.79 26.92
CA ARG A 321 28.97 55.81 28.19
C ARG A 321 30.45 56.08 27.96
N ARG A 322 31.09 55.36 27.03
CA ARG A 322 32.52 55.57 26.70
C ARG A 322 32.77 56.99 26.17
N ALA A 323 31.87 57.53 25.34
CA ALA A 323 31.97 58.92 24.88
C ALA A 323 31.83 59.95 26.01
N LEU A 324 30.98 59.68 27.02
CA LEU A 324 30.87 60.51 28.23
C LEU A 324 32.09 60.38 29.14
N GLU A 325 32.63 59.17 29.33
CA GLU A 325 33.87 58.91 30.07
C GLU A 325 35.06 59.61 29.40
N GLU A 326 35.19 59.55 28.08
CA GLU A 326 36.18 60.31 27.32
C GLU A 326 35.98 61.82 27.46
N ALA A 327 34.74 62.32 27.40
CA ALA A 327 34.45 63.74 27.59
C ALA A 327 34.83 64.21 29.01
N GLN A 328 34.56 63.40 30.04
CA GLN A 328 34.96 63.66 31.43
C GLN A 328 36.48 63.62 31.59
N ALA A 329 37.17 62.65 30.98
CA ALA A 329 38.63 62.56 30.99
C ALA A 329 39.28 63.76 30.30
N ARG A 330 38.76 64.20 29.16
CA ARG A 330 39.19 65.42 28.45
C ARG A 330 38.93 66.68 29.28
N ALA A 331 37.78 66.79 29.94
CA ALA A 331 37.47 67.91 30.86
C ALA A 331 38.41 67.94 32.08
N ALA A 332 38.75 66.78 32.65
CA ALA A 332 39.72 66.66 33.73
C ALA A 332 41.14 67.02 33.28
N ALA A 333 41.55 66.60 32.07
CA ALA A 333 42.83 66.99 31.47
C ALA A 333 42.91 68.52 31.27
N LEU A 334 41.90 69.14 30.65
CA LEU A 334 41.82 70.60 30.49
C LEU A 334 41.82 71.33 31.84
N THR A 335 41.19 70.78 32.88
CA THR A 335 41.25 71.34 34.25
C THR A 335 42.66 71.26 34.83
N ASN A 336 43.38 70.17 34.60
CA ASN A 336 44.78 70.03 35.00
C ASN A 336 45.70 70.99 34.22
N GLU A 337 45.48 71.18 32.91
CA GLU A 337 46.19 72.16 32.08
C GLU A 337 45.93 73.60 32.54
N LEU A 338 44.68 73.95 32.87
CA LEU A 338 44.32 75.27 33.40
C LEU A 338 44.92 75.52 34.79
N THR A 339 45.00 74.52 35.67
CA THR A 339 45.70 74.67 36.96
C THR A 339 47.23 74.66 36.80
N GLY A 340 47.78 73.96 35.80
CA GLY A 340 49.20 73.99 35.45
C GLY A 340 49.64 75.36 34.91
N THR A 341 48.99 75.83 33.86
CA THR A 341 49.23 77.17 33.27
C THR A 341 49.02 78.30 34.28
N ARG A 342 48.01 78.19 35.16
CA ARG A 342 47.84 79.13 36.28
C ARG A 342 49.04 79.12 37.25
N ARG A 343 49.52 77.95 37.67
CA ARG A 343 50.74 77.85 38.50
C ARG A 343 51.98 78.41 37.79
N GLU A 344 52.10 78.22 36.47
CA GLU A 344 53.19 78.84 35.72
C GLU A 344 53.07 80.38 35.67
N ILE A 345 51.87 80.94 35.53
CA ILE A 345 51.65 82.39 35.57
C ILE A 345 52.00 82.92 36.97
N GLU A 346 51.50 82.29 38.03
CA GLU A 346 51.82 82.65 39.42
C GLU A 346 53.34 82.52 39.71
N ALA A 347 54.03 81.54 39.12
CA ALA A 347 55.49 81.41 39.20
C ALA A 347 56.24 82.49 38.39
N ARG A 348 55.78 82.82 37.17
CA ARG A 348 56.35 83.91 36.35
C ARG A 348 56.17 85.27 37.03
N ASP A 349 55.03 85.52 37.69
CA ASP A 349 54.79 86.72 38.49
C ASP A 349 55.74 86.80 39.69
N VAL A 350 55.96 85.70 40.42
CA VAL A 350 56.94 85.64 41.51
C VAL A 350 58.38 85.84 41.01
N GLN A 351 58.73 85.30 39.85
CA GLN A 351 60.04 85.53 39.22
C GLN A 351 60.20 87.00 38.77
N SER A 352 59.16 87.59 38.19
CA SER A 352 59.12 89.01 37.79
C SER A 352 59.27 89.94 38.99
N ARG A 353 58.57 89.67 40.11
CA ARG A 353 58.75 90.41 41.36
C ARG A 353 60.19 90.33 41.86
N LYS A 354 60.76 89.12 41.99
CA LYS A 354 62.16 88.93 42.39
C LYS A 354 63.17 89.66 41.49
N ALA A 355 62.92 89.69 40.18
CA ALA A 355 63.75 90.43 39.23
C ALA A 355 63.64 91.96 39.41
N ASN A 356 62.43 92.47 39.68
CA ASN A 356 62.20 93.88 39.99
C ASN A 356 62.82 94.27 41.36
N ASP A 357 62.71 93.41 42.38
CA ASP A 357 63.33 93.62 43.70
C ASP A 357 64.87 93.66 43.57
N ALA A 358 65.46 92.75 42.80
CA ALA A 358 66.90 92.74 42.51
C ALA A 358 67.32 93.98 41.70
N ALA A 359 66.53 94.41 40.71
CA ALA A 359 66.79 95.64 39.96
C ALA A 359 66.65 96.90 40.83
N ALA A 360 65.74 96.91 41.80
CA ALA A 360 65.61 97.98 42.79
C ALA A 360 66.82 98.01 43.75
N GLN A 361 67.32 96.84 44.19
CA GLN A 361 68.55 96.74 44.97
C GLN A 361 69.77 97.21 44.17
N GLN A 362 69.87 96.87 42.88
CA GLN A 362 70.93 97.37 41.99
C GLN A 362 70.84 98.90 41.80
N ARG A 363 69.64 99.46 41.67
CA ARG A 363 69.44 100.92 41.65
C ARG A 363 69.87 101.57 42.96
N GLN A 364 69.49 101.02 44.11
CA GLN A 364 69.93 101.54 45.41
C GLN A 364 71.44 101.41 45.63
N ALA A 365 72.08 100.36 45.11
CA ALA A 365 73.53 100.22 45.14
C ALA A 365 74.20 101.29 44.26
N ALA A 366 73.75 101.45 43.01
CA ALA A 366 74.25 102.48 42.11
C ALA A 366 73.97 103.91 42.64
N GLU A 367 72.83 104.15 43.30
CA GLU A 367 72.52 105.42 43.96
C GLU A 367 73.45 105.71 45.15
N ARG A 368 73.85 104.68 45.90
CA ARG A 368 74.88 104.79 46.96
C ARG A 368 76.26 105.05 46.36
N GLU A 369 76.68 104.29 45.35
CA GLU A 369 77.95 104.54 44.63
C GLU A 369 77.98 105.95 44.03
N ILE A 370 76.87 106.44 43.45
CA ILE A 370 76.74 107.81 42.95
C ILE A 370 76.74 108.84 44.09
N ALA A 371 76.18 108.52 45.26
CA ALA A 371 76.24 109.40 46.43
C ALA A 371 77.64 109.46 47.05
N GLU A 372 78.35 108.33 47.12
CA GLU A 372 79.74 108.22 47.57
C GLU A 372 80.68 108.91 46.57
N LEU A 373 80.49 108.72 45.25
CA LEU A 373 81.20 109.47 44.20
C LEU A 373 80.91 110.97 44.25
N ARG A 374 79.67 111.38 44.60
CA ARG A 374 79.36 112.80 44.86
C ARG A 374 80.04 113.30 46.13
N GLN A 375 80.13 112.49 47.19
CA GLN A 375 80.81 112.87 48.42
C GLN A 375 82.33 112.95 48.21
N SER A 376 82.94 112.02 47.47
CA SER A 376 84.35 112.07 47.10
C SER A 376 84.62 113.23 46.14
N LEU A 377 83.74 113.51 45.17
CA LEU A 377 83.83 114.71 44.33
C LEU A 377 83.63 116.01 45.13
N GLN A 378 82.80 116.02 46.18
CA GLN A 378 82.63 117.18 47.07
C GLN A 378 83.85 117.36 47.99
N GLN A 379 84.47 116.27 48.42
CA GLN A 379 85.70 116.25 49.21
C GLN A 379 86.92 116.62 48.35
N GLU A 380 86.95 116.17 47.10
CA GLU A 380 87.92 116.58 46.08
C GLU A 380 87.68 118.02 45.64
N ARG A 381 86.44 118.50 45.52
CA ARG A 381 86.13 119.92 45.27
C ARG A 381 86.56 120.80 46.43
N SER A 382 86.27 120.44 47.68
CA SER A 382 86.77 121.23 48.83
C SER A 382 88.29 121.14 48.98
N ARG A 383 88.92 120.00 48.63
CA ARG A 383 90.39 119.85 48.55
C ARG A 383 91.01 120.61 47.38
N THR A 384 90.35 120.68 46.23
CA THR A 384 90.79 121.45 45.05
C THR A 384 90.38 122.91 45.12
N GLU A 385 89.43 123.31 45.95
CA GLU A 385 89.20 124.70 46.35
C GLU A 385 90.21 125.16 47.40
N ALA A 386 90.69 124.27 48.27
CA ALA A 386 91.88 124.54 49.08
C ALA A 386 93.11 124.66 48.17
N MET A 387 93.42 123.61 47.40
CA MET A 387 94.53 123.62 46.45
C MET A 387 94.37 124.62 45.30
N ALA A 388 93.20 125.24 45.06
CA ALA A 388 93.02 126.35 44.12
C ALA A 388 92.79 127.71 44.80
N ARG A 389 92.84 127.79 46.14
CA ARG A 389 93.35 128.99 46.81
C ARG A 389 94.87 129.04 46.65
N ASP A 390 95.54 127.88 46.75
CA ASP A 390 96.98 127.74 46.51
C ASP A 390 97.35 127.85 45.00
N LEU A 391 96.55 127.24 44.12
CA LEU A 391 96.73 127.23 42.65
C LEU A 391 95.86 128.23 41.90
N ALA A 392 95.17 129.17 42.58
CA ALA A 392 94.83 130.46 41.93
C ALA A 392 96.10 131.20 41.43
N SER A 393 97.28 130.75 41.88
CA SER A 393 98.59 131.13 41.39
C SER A 393 99.02 130.47 40.05
N ALA A 394 98.27 129.52 39.46
CA ALA A 394 98.64 128.84 38.18
C ALA A 394 97.41 128.35 37.34
N ARG A 395 97.56 128.15 36.02
CA ARG A 395 96.42 128.00 35.06
C ARG A 395 96.26 126.60 34.39
N ARG A 396 94.99 126.16 34.23
CA ARG A 396 94.25 125.53 33.07
C ARG A 396 95.02 124.90 31.85
N PRO A 397 94.39 124.04 30.97
CA PRO A 397 93.35 122.97 31.10
C PRO A 397 93.58 121.73 30.12
N VAL A 398 92.53 121.02 29.60
CA VAL A 398 92.47 119.95 28.52
C VAL A 398 92.53 118.46 29.00
N ASP A 399 91.64 117.45 28.77
CA ASP A 399 90.35 117.18 28.02
C ASP A 399 90.48 116.47 26.61
N GLU A 400 89.75 115.43 26.09
CA GLU A 400 88.82 114.33 26.56
C GLU A 400 88.52 113.25 25.42
N SER A 401 87.66 112.20 25.64
CA SER A 401 86.88 111.31 24.68
C SER A 401 87.52 110.16 23.79
N VAL A 402 86.81 109.19 23.12
CA VAL A 402 85.71 108.17 23.40
C VAL A 402 85.14 107.49 22.09
N THR A 403 84.62 106.21 22.05
CA THR A 403 83.53 105.65 21.11
C THR A 403 83.19 104.11 21.22
N VAL A 404 82.15 103.54 20.52
CA VAL A 404 81.38 102.27 20.85
C VAL A 404 80.70 101.46 19.66
N GLY A 405 80.52 100.10 19.76
CA GLY A 405 79.39 99.25 19.19
C GLY A 405 79.64 98.25 18.00
N ARG A 406 78.73 97.36 17.48
CA ARG A 406 77.77 96.29 18.00
C ARG A 406 77.02 95.49 16.85
N ALA A 407 76.87 94.13 16.86
CA ALA A 407 75.92 93.30 16.01
C ALA A 407 75.74 91.78 16.43
N ILE A 408 74.84 90.94 15.81
CA ILE A 408 74.33 89.60 16.32
C ILE A 408 73.73 88.55 15.28
N GLU A 409 73.61 87.24 15.66
CA GLU A 409 72.69 86.09 15.21
C GLU A 409 72.77 85.41 13.79
N GLY A 410 72.26 84.18 13.42
CA GLY A 410 71.69 82.95 14.10
C GLY A 410 70.97 81.86 13.17
N PRO A 411 71.20 80.50 13.23
CA PRO A 411 70.60 79.45 12.29
C PRO A 411 70.11 78.03 12.84
N ILE A 412 69.38 77.15 12.06
CA ILE A 412 68.92 75.75 12.47
C ILE A 412 68.53 74.67 11.35
N VAL A 413 68.75 73.35 11.61
CA VAL A 413 68.19 71.98 11.13
C VAL A 413 67.85 71.57 9.65
N PRO A 414 67.97 70.26 9.23
CA PRO A 414 66.84 69.26 9.08
C PRO A 414 67.17 67.69 9.08
N VAL A 415 66.17 66.75 9.05
CA VAL A 415 66.26 65.24 8.86
C VAL A 415 64.96 64.60 8.25
N THR A 416 64.96 63.33 7.74
CA THR A 416 63.83 62.62 6.99
C THR A 416 63.72 61.06 7.18
N GLN A 417 62.69 60.40 6.57
CA GLN A 417 62.51 58.94 6.20
C GLN A 417 62.01 57.91 7.28
N THR A 418 61.52 56.65 7.04
CA THR A 418 61.42 55.71 5.86
C THR A 418 60.37 54.54 6.02
N VAL A 419 59.81 53.98 4.90
CA VAL A 419 59.59 52.51 4.51
C VAL A 419 58.90 51.45 5.44
N ALA A 420 58.52 50.21 5.03
CA ALA A 420 57.50 49.69 4.06
C ALA A 420 57.37 48.11 4.05
N ALA A 421 56.21 47.58 3.62
CA ALA A 421 55.88 46.28 2.94
C ALA A 421 56.31 44.85 3.44
N ALA A 422 55.35 43.89 3.38
CA ALA A 422 55.55 42.43 3.12
C ALA A 422 54.19 41.71 2.80
N VAL A 423 54.19 40.56 2.08
CA VAL A 423 53.00 39.79 1.60
C VAL A 423 53.27 38.26 1.55
N SER A 424 52.24 37.40 1.61
CA SER A 424 52.31 35.92 1.43
C SER A 424 51.12 35.33 0.64
N GLU A 425 51.23 34.08 0.15
CA GLU A 425 50.43 33.45 -0.93
C GLU A 425 49.40 32.36 -0.49
N PRO A 426 48.46 31.90 -1.37
CA PRO A 426 47.40 30.92 -1.06
C PRO A 426 47.64 29.46 -1.57
N PRO A 427 46.87 28.45 -1.10
CA PRO A 427 47.06 27.02 -1.41
C PRO A 427 46.18 26.43 -2.53
N THR A 428 46.55 25.23 -3.01
CA THR A 428 46.02 24.53 -4.19
C THR A 428 44.83 23.59 -3.91
N ALA A 429 44.05 23.25 -4.95
CA ALA A 429 42.77 22.54 -4.82
C ALA A 429 42.83 21.09 -4.29
N ALA A 430 43.86 20.29 -4.61
CA ALA A 430 43.87 18.85 -4.26
C ALA A 430 43.91 18.56 -2.74
N ASP A 431 44.39 19.50 -1.93
CA ASP A 431 44.33 19.41 -0.47
C ASP A 431 42.94 19.76 0.10
N GLN A 432 42.07 20.39 -0.69
CA GLN A 432 40.72 20.79 -0.27
C GLN A 432 39.80 19.56 -0.17
N ASP A 433 39.78 18.68 -1.16
CA ASP A 433 38.96 17.45 -1.14
C ASP A 433 39.33 16.54 0.04
N LYS A 434 40.65 16.40 0.29
CA LYS A 434 41.19 15.59 1.39
C LYS A 434 40.88 16.20 2.77
N THR A 435 40.86 17.53 2.88
CA THR A 435 40.48 18.22 4.13
C THR A 435 38.97 18.33 4.33
N GLU A 436 38.15 18.36 3.27
CA GLU A 436 36.70 18.21 3.36
C GLU A 436 36.33 16.79 3.82
N ALA A 437 36.89 15.75 3.21
CA ALA A 437 36.66 14.36 3.65
C ALA A 437 37.04 14.15 5.14
N ALA A 438 38.15 14.74 5.60
CA ALA A 438 38.53 14.71 7.02
C ALA A 438 37.51 15.43 7.93
N ARG A 439 36.97 16.58 7.51
CA ARG A 439 35.91 17.30 8.24
C ARG A 439 34.60 16.52 8.28
N LEU A 440 34.23 15.86 7.18
CA LEU A 440 33.04 15.00 7.11
C LEU A 440 33.18 13.78 8.03
N ILE A 441 34.33 13.10 8.03
CA ILE A 441 34.61 11.98 8.96
C ILE A 441 34.57 12.43 10.42
N ALA A 442 35.10 13.60 10.75
CA ALA A 442 35.01 14.15 12.11
C ALA A 442 33.56 14.46 12.53
N ARG A 443 32.76 15.05 11.61
CA ARG A 443 31.33 15.32 11.84
C ARG A 443 30.52 14.02 11.99
N ALA A 444 30.79 13.01 11.17
CA ALA A 444 30.17 11.69 11.28
C ALA A 444 30.51 11.01 12.61
N SER A 445 31.77 11.09 13.05
CA SER A 445 32.22 10.56 14.35
C SER A 445 31.42 11.16 15.52
N ALA A 446 31.17 12.48 15.49
CA ALA A 446 30.33 13.15 16.48
C ALA A 446 28.86 12.71 16.43
N LEU A 447 28.30 12.47 15.24
CA LEU A 447 26.93 11.98 15.06
C LEU A 447 26.77 10.52 15.54
N LEU A 448 27.77 9.66 15.33
CA LEU A 448 27.82 8.31 15.89
C LEU A 448 27.92 8.33 17.41
N GLY A 449 28.75 9.21 17.98
CA GLY A 449 28.82 9.43 19.43
C GLY A 449 27.53 9.98 20.06
N GLN A 450 26.64 10.55 19.25
CA GLN A 450 25.29 10.98 19.65
C GLN A 450 24.21 9.90 19.40
N GLY A 451 24.58 8.71 18.91
CA GLY A 451 23.66 7.64 18.54
C GLY A 451 22.85 7.91 17.26
N ASN A 452 23.12 9.00 16.54
CA ASN A 452 22.36 9.39 15.34
C ASN A 452 22.90 8.69 14.08
N ILE A 453 22.67 7.39 14.01
CA ILE A 453 23.12 6.50 12.93
C ILE A 453 22.61 6.98 11.56
N GLY A 454 21.38 7.49 11.48
CA GLY A 454 20.78 7.97 10.23
C GLY A 454 21.51 9.20 9.66
N ALA A 455 21.77 10.22 10.48
CA ALA A 455 22.53 11.39 10.04
C ALA A 455 24.02 11.05 9.80
N ALA A 456 24.60 10.13 10.59
CA ALA A 456 25.96 9.67 10.38
C ALA A 456 26.14 8.98 9.02
N ARG A 457 25.21 8.09 8.61
CA ARG A 457 25.21 7.44 7.29
C ARG A 457 25.30 8.45 6.16
N ILE A 458 24.43 9.46 6.12
CA ILE A 458 24.41 10.49 5.06
C ILE A 458 25.74 11.26 4.97
N VAL A 459 26.36 11.58 6.12
CA VAL A 459 27.65 12.28 6.16
C VAL A 459 28.82 11.37 5.76
N LEU A 460 28.74 10.06 6.05
CA LEU A 460 29.74 9.06 5.67
C LEU A 460 29.64 8.64 4.21
N GLU A 461 28.44 8.58 3.65
CA GLU A 461 28.17 8.29 2.24
C GLU A 461 28.84 9.34 1.35
N ARG A 462 28.58 10.63 1.59
CA ARG A 462 29.28 11.74 0.93
C ARG A 462 30.80 11.75 1.15
N ALA A 463 31.29 11.18 2.26
CA ALA A 463 32.73 11.03 2.48
C ALA A 463 33.33 9.80 1.76
N ALA A 464 32.51 8.78 1.45
CA ALA A 464 32.90 7.54 0.77
C ALA A 464 32.69 7.57 -0.75
N GLU A 465 31.96 8.56 -1.28
CA GLU A 465 31.89 8.91 -2.71
C GLU A 465 33.30 9.17 -3.28
N ASN A 466 34.13 9.95 -2.58
CA ASN A 466 35.53 10.24 -2.95
C ASN A 466 36.51 9.10 -2.60
N ASP A 467 36.07 7.84 -2.71
CA ASP A 467 36.83 6.60 -2.43
C ASP A 467 37.62 6.56 -1.11
N ASN A 468 37.20 7.35 -0.10
CA ASN A 468 37.87 7.36 1.18
C ASN A 468 37.63 6.03 1.92
N ALA A 469 38.69 5.23 2.04
CA ALA A 469 38.67 3.93 2.70
C ALA A 469 38.13 4.01 4.14
N ARG A 470 38.49 5.07 4.89
CA ARG A 470 38.09 5.23 6.29
C ARG A 470 36.63 5.63 6.43
N ALA A 471 36.11 6.47 5.53
CA ALA A 471 34.68 6.74 5.45
C ALA A 471 33.90 5.46 5.09
N SER A 472 34.38 4.68 4.11
CA SER A 472 33.78 3.41 3.70
C SER A 472 33.73 2.39 4.85
N PHE A 473 34.80 2.28 5.64
CA PHE A 473 34.84 1.41 6.83
C PHE A 473 33.81 1.83 7.89
N MET A 474 33.77 3.12 8.22
CA MET A 474 32.82 3.63 9.21
C MET A 474 31.37 3.52 8.72
N LEU A 475 31.13 3.68 7.42
CA LEU A 475 29.82 3.46 6.79
C LEU A 475 29.39 2.00 6.95
N ALA A 476 30.29 1.04 6.69
CA ALA A 476 30.05 -0.38 6.92
C ALA A 476 29.69 -0.69 8.38
N GLU A 477 30.43 -0.12 9.34
CA GLU A 477 30.14 -0.24 10.78
C GLU A 477 28.73 0.29 11.13
N THR A 478 28.17 1.27 10.40
CA THR A 478 26.78 1.71 10.59
C THR A 478 25.71 0.75 10.04
N TYR A 479 26.07 -0.19 9.17
CA TYR A 479 25.15 -1.19 8.60
C TYR A 479 25.31 -2.57 9.25
N ASP A 480 26.45 -2.85 9.84
CA ASP A 480 26.80 -4.10 10.53
C ASP A 480 25.87 -4.37 11.74
N PRO A 481 25.06 -5.45 11.71
CA PRO A 481 24.13 -5.76 12.80
C PRO A 481 24.81 -6.04 14.15
N ALA A 482 26.03 -6.58 14.15
CA ALA A 482 26.77 -6.87 15.38
C ALA A 482 27.33 -5.59 16.00
N VAL A 483 27.80 -4.65 15.18
CA VAL A 483 28.25 -3.33 15.63
C VAL A 483 27.09 -2.49 16.15
N LEU A 484 25.95 -2.44 15.45
CA LEU A 484 24.74 -1.75 15.93
C LEU A 484 24.22 -2.33 17.25
N SER A 485 24.27 -3.66 17.41
CA SER A 485 23.94 -4.33 18.68
C SER A 485 24.92 -3.95 19.81
N ALA A 486 26.22 -3.87 19.52
CA ALA A 486 27.24 -3.44 20.47
C ALA A 486 27.16 -1.93 20.82
N TRP A 487 26.64 -1.09 19.93
CA TRP A 487 26.33 0.31 20.18
C TRP A 487 24.97 0.53 20.89
N GLY A 488 24.20 -0.55 21.13
CA GLY A 488 22.93 -0.49 21.86
C GLY A 488 21.80 0.26 21.13
N THR A 489 21.88 0.40 19.79
CA THR A 489 20.94 1.22 19.02
C THR A 489 19.64 0.48 18.73
N TYR A 490 18.68 0.58 19.65
CA TYR A 490 17.34 0.02 19.48
C TYR A 490 16.56 0.73 18.34
N GLY A 491 15.96 -0.07 17.44
CA GLY A 491 15.09 0.40 16.37
C GLY A 491 15.74 0.50 14.98
N THR A 492 17.05 0.67 14.89
CA THR A 492 17.78 0.68 13.60
C THR A 492 18.15 -0.73 13.15
N ARG A 493 17.47 -1.26 12.14
CA ARG A 493 17.80 -2.57 11.54
C ARG A 493 19.13 -2.50 10.77
N GLY A 494 20.05 -3.40 11.08
CA GLY A 494 21.29 -3.60 10.32
C GLY A 494 21.05 -4.33 8.99
N GLU A 495 21.92 -4.07 8.02
CA GLU A 495 21.86 -4.63 6.66
C GLU A 495 23.21 -5.30 6.33
N ALA A 496 23.34 -6.59 6.69
CA ALA A 496 24.60 -7.33 6.56
C ALA A 496 25.14 -7.39 5.11
N ALA A 497 24.26 -7.33 4.09
CA ALA A 497 24.67 -7.26 2.68
C ALA A 497 25.45 -5.98 2.36
N LYS A 498 24.89 -4.79 2.66
CA LYS A 498 25.56 -3.49 2.47
C LYS A 498 26.82 -3.37 3.33
N ALA A 499 26.78 -3.90 4.56
CA ALA A 499 27.97 -3.94 5.41
C ALA A 499 29.13 -4.71 4.75
N ARG A 500 28.85 -5.85 4.09
CA ARG A 500 29.87 -6.60 3.32
C ARG A 500 30.44 -5.78 2.17
N GLU A 501 29.60 -5.10 1.40
CA GLU A 501 30.02 -4.27 0.25
C GLU A 501 30.94 -3.12 0.68
N PHE A 502 30.56 -2.39 1.73
CA PHE A 502 31.36 -1.27 2.23
C PHE A 502 32.64 -1.73 2.98
N TYR A 503 32.63 -2.87 3.69
CA TYR A 503 33.86 -3.46 4.23
C TYR A 503 34.79 -3.95 3.10
N ALA A 504 34.28 -4.51 2.02
CA ALA A 504 35.09 -4.87 0.85
C ALA A 504 35.73 -3.63 0.19
N LYS A 505 34.97 -2.53 0.03
CA LYS A 505 35.51 -1.24 -0.45
C LYS A 505 36.56 -0.64 0.50
N ALA A 506 36.35 -0.74 1.81
CA ALA A 506 37.35 -0.33 2.80
C ALA A 506 38.62 -1.18 2.75
N HIS A 507 38.49 -2.49 2.45
CA HIS A 507 39.63 -3.39 2.35
C HIS A 507 40.48 -3.15 1.10
N SER A 508 39.86 -2.92 -0.07
CA SER A 508 40.60 -2.50 -1.27
C SER A 508 41.25 -1.12 -1.10
N GLY A 509 40.65 -0.25 -0.27
CA GLY A 509 41.25 1.00 0.22
C GLY A 509 42.35 0.84 1.27
N GLY A 510 42.78 -0.38 1.60
CA GLY A 510 43.95 -0.68 2.44
C GLY A 510 43.69 -0.89 3.93
N ILE A 511 42.44 -0.86 4.39
CA ILE A 511 42.09 -1.14 5.81
C ILE A 511 42.05 -2.65 6.01
N ARG A 512 42.84 -3.18 6.95
CA ARG A 512 42.99 -4.64 7.15
C ARG A 512 41.89 -5.18 8.07
N GLU A 513 41.55 -4.38 9.08
CA GLU A 513 40.48 -4.55 10.04
C GLU A 513 39.11 -4.74 9.37
N ALA A 514 38.95 -4.22 8.14
CA ALA A 514 37.75 -4.41 7.31
C ALA A 514 37.54 -5.88 6.91
N LYS A 515 38.62 -6.66 6.75
CA LYS A 515 38.53 -8.08 6.44
C LYS A 515 38.06 -8.90 7.64
N ASP A 516 38.62 -8.63 8.83
CA ASP A 516 38.25 -9.33 10.07
C ASP A 516 36.77 -9.09 10.41
N ARG A 517 36.23 -7.91 10.06
CA ARG A 517 34.79 -7.60 10.13
C ARG A 517 33.97 -8.32 9.05
N LEU A 518 34.45 -8.36 7.80
CA LEU A 518 33.79 -9.07 6.70
C LEU A 518 33.59 -10.57 7.01
N ASP A 519 34.64 -11.21 7.53
CA ASP A 519 34.64 -12.64 7.89
C ASP A 519 33.77 -12.93 9.12
N ALA A 520 33.45 -11.93 9.94
CA ALA A 520 32.59 -12.03 11.12
C ALA A 520 31.09 -11.78 10.87
N LEU A 521 30.70 -11.29 9.67
CA LEU A 521 29.29 -11.04 9.35
C LEU A 521 28.50 -12.35 9.09
N PRO A 522 27.23 -12.45 9.56
CA PRO A 522 26.39 -13.60 9.26
C PRO A 522 26.12 -13.69 7.76
N ARG A 523 26.32 -14.87 7.17
CA ARG A 523 26.24 -15.11 5.72
C ARG A 523 24.82 -14.84 5.18
#